data_AF-A0A8T9S8E9-F1
#
_entry.id   AF-A0A8T9S8E9-F1
#
_cell.length_a   1.000
_cell.length_b   1.000
_cell.length_c   1.000
_cell.angle_alpha   90.00
_cell.angle_beta   90.00
_cell.angle_gamma   90.00
#
_symmetry.space_group_name_H-M   'P 1'
#
loop_
_entity.id
_entity.type
_entity.pdbx_description
1 polymer ?
#
loop_
_entity_poly.entity_id
_entity_poly.type
_entity_poly.pdbx_seq_one_letter_code
_entity_poly.pdbx_strand_id
1 'polypeptide(L)'
;MKRLLLLSAFLGLAGSASAQANLIHAISLGTRLGVDAAVAGGRKHRDATSDRYVTTATYRGDSYYQKRTPASKLKGPGGPQIAYQESTLQQCQAALLADSTSALGTAETWAMLESSRGLIVRDRPSWNVDAYADEASFYQAETIRRQRRAAAGKH
;
A
#
# COMPACT_ATOMS: atom_id res chain seq x y z
N MET A 1 -52.36 -37.39 18.87
CA MET A 1 -52.98 -37.80 17.60
C MET A 1 -52.74 -36.71 16.56
N LYS A 2 -52.25 -37.08 15.36
CA LYS A 2 -52.39 -36.39 14.04
C LYS A 2 -51.78 -34.96 13.94
N ARG A 3 -50.64 -34.75 13.24
CA ARG A 3 -50.46 -34.50 11.78
C ARG A 3 -51.23 -33.22 11.34
N LEU A 4 -50.72 -32.21 10.64
CA LEU A 4 -49.83 -32.19 9.47
C LEU A 4 -49.65 -30.70 8.97
N LEU A 5 -48.48 -30.34 8.40
CA LEU A 5 -48.22 -29.41 7.24
C LEU A 5 -48.68 -27.92 7.34
N LEU A 6 -47.97 -26.85 6.95
CA LEU A 6 -47.11 -26.51 5.78
C LEU A 6 -46.29 -25.23 6.15
N LEU A 7 -44.98 -25.12 5.92
CA LEU A 7 -44.30 -24.74 4.66
C LEU A 7 -44.33 -23.23 4.35
N SER A 8 -43.24 -22.49 4.62
CA SER A 8 -42.74 -21.42 3.71
C SER A 8 -41.35 -20.87 4.09
N ALA A 9 -40.44 -20.99 3.10
CA ALA A 9 -39.37 -20.07 2.73
C ALA A 9 -38.21 -19.79 3.70
N PHE A 10 -37.16 -20.60 3.60
CA PHE A 10 -35.77 -20.16 3.82
C PHE A 10 -35.27 -19.50 2.52
N LEU A 11 -35.29 -18.17 2.46
CA LEU A 11 -34.69 -17.38 1.39
C LEU A 11 -34.19 -16.04 1.94
N GLY A 12 -32.90 -15.74 1.73
CA GLY A 12 -32.25 -14.51 2.18
C GLY A 12 -30.78 -14.78 2.50
N LEU A 13 -29.94 -15.03 1.50
CA LEU A 13 -29.23 -14.03 0.69
C LEU A 13 -28.11 -13.31 1.47
N ALA A 14 -26.92 -13.37 0.87
CA ALA A 14 -25.65 -12.83 1.31
C ALA A 14 -25.68 -11.36 1.76
N GLY A 15 -24.80 -11.05 2.71
CA GLY A 15 -24.48 -9.68 3.10
C GLY A 15 -23.26 -9.66 4.00
N SER A 16 -22.07 -9.73 3.41
CA SER A 16 -20.83 -9.41 4.10
C SER A 16 -20.94 -7.97 4.61
N ALA A 17 -21.03 -7.79 5.93
CA ALA A 17 -20.97 -6.49 6.56
C ALA A 17 -19.52 -5.96 6.46
N SER A 18 -19.16 -5.37 5.32
CA SER A 18 -17.97 -4.52 5.24
C SER A 18 -18.35 -3.13 5.76
N ALA A 19 -17.75 -2.76 6.88
CA ALA A 19 -17.83 -1.44 7.50
C ALA A 19 -17.65 -0.32 6.47
N GLN A 20 -18.71 0.45 6.22
CA GLN A 20 -18.64 1.73 5.54
C GLN A 20 -18.25 2.79 6.58
N ALA A 21 -16.95 3.07 6.71
CA ALA A 21 -16.49 4.31 7.29
C ALA A 21 -16.47 5.38 6.18
N ASN A 22 -17.55 6.14 6.13
CA ASN A 22 -17.65 7.40 5.41
C ASN A 22 -16.61 8.38 5.96
N LEU A 23 -15.62 8.75 5.14
CA LEU A 23 -14.98 10.07 5.23
C LEU A 23 -14.92 10.66 3.82
N ILE A 24 -16.01 11.35 3.50
CA ILE A 24 -16.11 12.30 2.39
C ILE A 24 -15.41 13.60 2.83
N HIS A 25 -14.73 14.23 1.86
CA HIS A 25 -14.22 15.61 1.81
C HIS A 25 -12.72 15.78 2.02
N ALA A 26 -11.97 15.72 0.93
CA ALA A 26 -11.05 16.80 0.55
C ALA A 26 -10.69 16.65 -0.93
N ILE A 27 -11.52 17.26 -1.79
CA ILE A 27 -11.09 17.69 -3.12
C ILE A 27 -10.25 18.94 -2.88
N SER A 28 -8.95 18.88 -3.17
CA SER A 28 -8.14 20.09 -3.38
C SER A 28 -7.66 20.11 -4.82
N LEU A 29 -8.54 20.60 -5.69
CA LEU A 29 -8.17 21.15 -6.98
C LEU A 29 -7.73 22.60 -6.71
N GLY A 30 -6.43 22.88 -6.77
CA GLY A 30 -5.89 24.20 -6.46
C GLY A 30 -4.56 24.44 -7.17
N THR A 31 -4.66 24.96 -8.38
CA THR A 31 -3.74 25.89 -9.05
C THR A 31 -2.24 25.83 -8.71
N ARG A 32 -1.44 25.38 -9.68
CA ARG A 32 -0.02 25.74 -9.80
C ARG A 32 0.09 27.24 -10.13
N LEU A 33 0.81 28.03 -9.32
CA LEU A 33 1.48 29.29 -9.72
C LEU A 33 2.17 29.96 -8.50
N GLY A 34 3.52 29.94 -8.48
CA GLY A 34 4.41 30.71 -7.57
C GLY A 34 4.26 30.37 -6.08
N VAL A 35 5.24 30.35 -5.18
CA VAL A 35 6.50 31.07 -5.00
C VAL A 35 7.27 30.24 -3.96
N ASP A 36 8.60 30.17 -4.03
CA ASP A 36 9.43 29.54 -3.00
C ASP A 36 9.13 30.07 -1.60
N ALA A 37 8.56 29.24 -0.72
CA ALA A 37 8.56 29.46 0.73
C ALA A 37 8.24 28.18 1.52
N ALA A 38 9.22 27.76 2.32
CA ALA A 38 9.08 26.94 3.52
C ALA A 38 8.60 25.47 3.37
N VAL A 39 9.49 24.60 2.89
CA VAL A 39 9.55 23.21 3.38
C VAL A 39 10.11 23.22 4.80
N ALA A 40 9.26 23.53 5.77
CA ALA A 40 9.59 23.46 7.20
C ALA A 40 8.49 22.68 7.92
N GLY A 41 8.63 21.35 7.90
CA GLY A 41 7.71 20.42 8.54
C GLY A 41 8.39 19.07 8.80
N GLY A 42 9.40 19.07 9.68
CA GLY A 42 9.76 17.89 10.47
C GLY A 42 10.35 16.69 9.73
N ARG A 43 11.42 16.85 8.95
CA ARG A 43 12.33 15.71 8.72
C ARG A 43 13.31 15.65 9.89
N LYS A 44 12.95 14.83 10.90
CA LYS A 44 13.89 14.27 11.88
C LYS A 44 15.17 13.91 11.14
N HIS A 45 16.31 14.24 11.73
CA HIS A 45 17.65 13.86 11.26
C HIS A 45 17.73 12.33 11.19
N ARG A 46 17.18 11.73 10.11
CA ARG A 46 17.35 10.31 9.81
C ARG A 46 18.82 10.14 9.51
N ASP A 47 19.48 9.23 10.23
CA ASP A 47 20.86 8.89 9.96
C ASP A 47 21.03 8.62 8.47
N ALA A 48 22.05 9.23 7.84
CA ALA A 48 22.42 8.97 6.45
C ALA A 48 22.66 7.46 6.19
N THR A 49 22.90 6.67 7.24
CA THR A 49 22.97 5.21 7.21
C THR A 49 21.61 4.54 7.03
N SER A 50 20.53 5.13 7.57
CA SER A 50 19.17 4.57 7.48
C SER A 50 18.57 4.73 6.07
N ASP A 51 18.89 5.84 5.39
CA ASP A 51 18.52 6.14 4.00
C ASP A 51 19.43 5.46 2.97
N ARG A 52 20.40 4.68 3.44
CA ARG A 52 21.24 3.88 2.56
C ARG A 52 20.34 2.94 1.74
N TYR A 53 20.56 2.94 0.43
CA TYR A 53 19.81 2.18 -0.58
C TYR A 53 18.38 2.68 -0.84
N VAL A 54 18.02 3.88 -0.39
CA VAL A 54 16.79 4.54 -0.82
C VAL A 54 17.05 5.31 -2.11
N THR A 55 16.19 5.13 -3.10
CA THR A 55 16.22 5.81 -4.38
C THR A 55 14.85 6.41 -4.67
N THR A 56 14.80 7.56 -5.35
CA THR A 56 13.54 8.10 -5.85
C THR A 56 13.19 7.45 -7.19
N ALA A 57 11.96 6.99 -7.33
CA ALA A 57 11.38 6.52 -8.58
C ALA A 57 10.24 7.45 -9.01
N THR A 58 9.96 7.49 -10.31
CA THR A 58 8.90 8.31 -10.89
C THR A 58 8.06 7.47 -11.82
N TYR A 59 6.73 7.61 -11.72
CA TYR A 59 5.78 6.97 -12.62
C TYR A 59 4.63 7.93 -12.91
N ARG A 60 4.37 8.19 -14.20
CA ARG A 60 3.30 9.10 -14.67
C ARG A 60 3.31 10.50 -14.03
N GLY A 61 4.50 11.00 -13.66
CA GLY A 61 4.68 12.32 -13.06
C GLY A 61 4.63 12.34 -11.54
N ASP A 62 4.21 11.24 -10.91
CA ASP A 62 4.26 11.07 -9.45
C ASP A 62 5.59 10.43 -9.03
N SER A 63 6.18 10.92 -7.95
CA SER A 63 7.43 10.39 -7.41
C SER A 63 7.20 9.70 -6.08
N TYR A 64 7.93 8.62 -5.85
CA TYR A 64 7.88 7.81 -4.63
C TYR A 64 9.28 7.26 -4.33
N TYR A 65 9.52 6.89 -3.08
CA TYR A 65 10.79 6.29 -2.64
C TYR A 65 10.73 4.76 -2.79
N GLN A 66 11.85 4.19 -3.23
CA GLN A 66 12.09 2.77 -3.25
C GLN A 66 13.31 2.46 -2.40
N LYS A 67 13.29 1.32 -1.72
CA LYS A 67 14.46 0.83 -1.00
C LYS A 67 14.76 -0.60 -1.41
N ARG A 68 16.02 -0.87 -1.78
CA ARG A 68 16.48 -2.20 -2.19
C ARG A 68 17.79 -2.53 -1.52
N THR A 69 17.76 -3.51 -0.64
CA THR A 69 18.87 -3.80 0.27
C THR A 69 19.68 -4.99 -0.25
N PRO A 70 21.01 -4.89 -0.35
CA PRO A 70 21.83 -6.04 -0.70
C PRO A 70 21.62 -7.19 0.29
N ALA A 71 21.49 -8.43 -0.21
CA ALA A 71 21.26 -9.61 0.61
C ALA A 71 22.29 -9.79 1.75
N SER A 72 23.52 -9.34 1.54
CA SER A 72 24.59 -9.34 2.56
C SER A 72 24.24 -8.54 3.82
N LYS A 73 23.31 -7.57 3.73
CA LYS A 73 22.82 -6.72 4.83
C LYS A 73 21.53 -7.25 5.48
N LEU A 74 20.95 -8.32 4.96
CA LEU A 74 19.71 -8.94 5.46
C LEU A 74 19.95 -10.06 6.49
N LYS A 75 21.16 -10.16 7.06
CA LYS A 75 21.50 -11.16 8.08
C LYS A 75 20.97 -10.77 9.45
N GLY A 76 20.47 -11.73 10.23
CA GLY A 76 20.01 -11.53 11.62
C GLY A 76 18.54 -11.11 11.75
N PRO A 77 18.11 -10.70 12.97
CA PRO A 77 16.72 -10.33 13.26
C PRO A 77 16.18 -9.28 12.29
N GLY A 78 14.89 -9.35 11.93
CA GLY A 78 14.25 -8.46 10.94
C GLY A 78 14.66 -8.68 9.48
N GLY A 79 15.72 -9.45 9.21
CA GLY A 79 16.23 -9.71 7.86
C GLY A 79 15.21 -10.39 6.93
N PRO A 80 14.58 -11.50 7.33
CA PRO A 80 13.53 -12.16 6.55
C PRO A 80 12.33 -11.24 6.24
N GLN A 81 11.95 -10.37 7.18
CA GLN A 81 10.86 -9.41 7.00
C GLN A 81 11.22 -8.32 6.00
N ILE A 82 12.47 -7.83 6.02
CA ILE A 82 12.95 -6.90 4.98
C ILE A 82 12.97 -7.59 3.61
N ALA A 83 13.44 -8.83 3.52
CA ALA A 83 13.41 -9.59 2.26
C ALA A 83 11.98 -9.79 1.75
N TYR A 84 11.03 -10.05 2.65
CA TYR A 84 9.61 -10.15 2.33
C TYR A 84 9.02 -8.82 1.81
N GLN A 85 9.32 -7.69 2.47
CA GLN A 85 8.94 -6.35 1.98
C GLN A 85 9.45 -6.14 0.55
N GLU A 86 10.76 -6.31 0.35
CA GLU A 86 11.41 -5.97 -0.91
C GLU A 86 10.94 -6.88 -2.04
N SER A 87 10.76 -8.17 -1.79
CA SER A 87 10.24 -9.11 -2.79
C SER A 87 8.80 -8.80 -3.18
N THR A 88 7.93 -8.49 -2.20
CA THR A 88 6.53 -8.14 -2.46
C THR A 88 6.42 -6.81 -3.22
N LEU A 89 7.15 -5.79 -2.79
CA LEU A 89 7.17 -4.48 -3.47
C LEU A 89 7.77 -4.58 -4.88
N GLN A 90 8.78 -5.43 -5.08
CA GLN A 90 9.32 -5.72 -6.41
C GLN A 90 8.30 -6.42 -7.32
N GLN A 91 7.46 -7.31 -6.80
CA GLN A 91 6.35 -7.89 -7.57
C GLN A 91 5.33 -6.83 -7.97
N CYS A 92 4.95 -5.94 -7.04
CA CYS A 92 4.07 -4.81 -7.35
C CYS A 92 4.68 -3.89 -8.42
N GLN A 93 5.99 -3.62 -8.35
CA GLN A 93 6.72 -2.85 -9.36
C GLN A 93 6.67 -3.52 -10.73
N ALA A 94 6.90 -4.84 -10.81
CA ALA A 94 6.81 -5.57 -12.06
C ALA A 94 5.38 -5.49 -12.64
N ALA A 95 4.35 -5.65 -11.80
CA ALA A 95 2.95 -5.52 -12.20
C ALA A 95 2.57 -4.08 -12.60
N LEU A 96 3.22 -3.07 -12.02
CA LEU A 96 3.07 -1.67 -12.41
C LEU A 96 3.53 -1.47 -13.85
N LEU A 97 4.67 -2.05 -14.21
CA LEU A 97 5.34 -1.86 -15.50
C LEU A 97 4.82 -2.77 -16.61
N ALA A 98 4.12 -3.86 -16.30
CA ALA A 98 3.62 -4.84 -17.27
C ALA A 98 2.44 -4.36 -18.16
N ASP A 99 2.22 -3.04 -18.28
CA ASP A 99 1.10 -2.39 -19.00
C ASP A 99 -0.29 -3.03 -18.77
N SER A 100 -0.48 -3.57 -17.57
CA SER A 100 -1.74 -4.18 -17.16
C SER A 100 -2.63 -3.14 -16.44
N THR A 101 -3.95 -3.25 -16.59
CA THR A 101 -4.91 -2.51 -15.76
C THR A 101 -5.29 -3.26 -14.49
N SER A 102 -4.70 -4.42 -14.23
CA SER A 102 -4.96 -5.21 -13.02
C SER A 102 -4.46 -4.50 -11.76
N ALA A 103 -5.11 -4.81 -10.63
CA ALA A 103 -4.68 -4.39 -9.30
C ALA A 103 -3.25 -4.85 -9.02
N LEU A 104 -2.44 -4.02 -8.33
CA LEU A 104 -1.04 -4.33 -8.03
C LEU A 104 -0.87 -5.21 -6.78
N GLY A 105 -1.91 -5.27 -5.94
CA GLY A 105 -1.93 -6.07 -4.73
C GLY A 105 -3.35 -6.13 -4.16
N THR A 106 -3.56 -7.05 -3.21
CA THR A 106 -4.84 -7.22 -2.50
C THR A 106 -4.80 -6.51 -1.14
N ALA A 107 -5.96 -6.39 -0.48
CA ALA A 107 -6.03 -5.86 0.88
C ALA A 107 -5.16 -6.67 1.86
N GLU A 108 -5.09 -7.99 1.67
CA GLU A 108 -4.23 -8.88 2.46
C GLU A 108 -2.74 -8.56 2.23
N THR A 109 -2.31 -8.34 0.98
CA THR A 109 -0.94 -7.92 0.67
C THR A 109 -0.54 -6.67 1.46
N TRP A 110 -1.41 -5.65 1.48
CA TRP A 110 -1.14 -4.40 2.19
C TRP A 110 -1.08 -4.59 3.71
N ALA A 111 -1.96 -5.42 4.27
CA ALA A 111 -1.96 -5.75 5.69
C ALA A 111 -0.70 -6.55 6.12
N MET A 112 -0.24 -7.47 5.27
CA MET A 112 1.00 -8.22 5.51
C MET A 112 2.23 -7.32 5.42
N LEU A 113 2.25 -6.37 4.49
CA LEU A 113 3.32 -5.36 4.42
C LEU A 113 3.33 -4.45 5.67
N GLU A 114 2.17 -4.03 6.18
CA GLU A 114 2.13 -3.26 7.44
C GLU A 114 2.63 -4.09 8.63
N SER A 115 2.12 -5.32 8.78
CA SER A 115 2.53 -6.22 9.85
C SER A 115 4.03 -6.52 9.82
N SER A 116 4.57 -6.76 8.62
CA SER A 116 6.01 -6.98 8.41
C SER A 116 6.84 -5.74 8.78
N ARG A 117 6.36 -4.52 8.51
CA ARG A 117 7.06 -3.30 8.95
C ARG A 117 7.12 -3.19 10.47
N GLY A 118 6.03 -3.51 11.17
CA GLY A 118 6.01 -3.52 12.64
C GLY A 118 7.08 -4.45 13.24
N LEU A 119 7.27 -5.63 12.64
CA LEU A 119 8.34 -6.55 13.04
C LEU A 119 9.75 -6.01 12.75
N ILE A 120 9.94 -5.30 11.63
CA ILE A 120 11.23 -4.67 11.32
C ILE A 120 11.54 -3.55 12.31
N VAL A 121 10.57 -2.71 12.67
CA VAL A 121 10.76 -1.65 13.67
C VAL A 121 11.16 -2.25 15.02
N ARG A 122 10.54 -3.36 15.42
CA ARG A 122 10.89 -4.07 16.65
C ARG A 122 12.31 -4.65 16.61
N ASP A 123 12.67 -5.34 15.53
CA ASP A 123 13.92 -6.10 15.45
C ASP A 123 15.12 -5.26 14.96
N ARG A 124 14.86 -4.15 14.27
CA ARG A 124 15.83 -3.20 13.72
C ARG A 124 15.31 -1.75 13.80
N PRO A 125 15.26 -1.14 14.98
CA PRO A 125 14.67 0.18 15.18
C PRO A 125 15.36 1.32 14.43
N SER A 126 16.63 1.16 14.03
CA SER A 126 17.36 2.13 13.21
C SER A 126 17.16 1.93 11.69
N TRP A 127 16.40 0.91 11.27
CA TRP A 127 16.13 0.67 9.86
C TRP A 127 15.07 1.64 9.35
N ASN A 128 15.38 2.39 8.28
CA ASN A 128 14.35 3.19 7.61
C ASN A 128 13.32 2.23 6.98
N VAL A 129 12.16 2.13 7.61
CA VAL A 129 10.97 1.42 7.12
C VAL A 129 10.01 2.33 6.36
N ASP A 130 10.20 3.65 6.47
CA ASP A 130 9.33 4.65 5.88
C ASP A 130 9.41 4.64 4.36
N ALA A 131 10.58 4.33 3.79
CA ALA A 131 10.73 4.13 2.35
C ALA A 131 9.86 2.97 1.83
N TYR A 132 9.68 1.89 2.61
CA TYR A 132 8.78 0.79 2.24
C TYR A 132 7.30 1.19 2.38
N ALA A 133 6.97 2.00 3.39
CA ALA A 133 5.62 2.49 3.58
C ALA A 133 5.20 3.45 2.46
N ASP A 134 6.12 4.32 2.02
CA ASP A 134 5.91 5.23 0.89
C ASP A 134 5.68 4.46 -0.42
N GLU A 135 6.55 3.49 -0.74
CA GLU A 135 6.41 2.63 -1.91
C GLU A 135 5.07 1.86 -1.91
N ALA A 136 4.69 1.27 -0.77
CA ALA A 136 3.43 0.55 -0.62
C ALA A 136 2.21 1.47 -0.82
N SER A 137 2.25 2.67 -0.24
CA SER A 137 1.16 3.65 -0.35
C SER A 137 0.95 4.09 -1.79
N PHE A 138 2.04 4.29 -2.53
CA PHE A 138 1.99 4.59 -3.95
C PHE A 138 1.31 3.46 -4.75
N TYR A 139 1.70 2.20 -4.53
CA TYR A 139 1.07 1.06 -5.23
C TYR A 139 -0.39 0.82 -4.85
N GLN A 140 -0.76 1.10 -3.59
CA GLN A 140 -2.14 1.05 -3.15
C GLN A 140 -2.99 2.12 -3.85
N ALA A 141 -2.49 3.36 -3.94
CA ALA A 141 -3.17 4.45 -4.65
C ALA A 141 -3.35 4.14 -6.15
N GLU A 142 -2.31 3.62 -6.80
CA GLU A 142 -2.38 3.21 -8.21
C GLU A 142 -3.37 2.05 -8.42
N THR A 143 -3.45 1.11 -7.48
CA THR A 143 -4.46 0.03 -7.51
C THR A 143 -5.88 0.60 -7.49
N ILE A 144 -6.16 1.56 -6.60
CA ILE A 144 -7.46 2.24 -6.53
C ILE A 144 -7.75 2.98 -7.84
N ARG A 145 -6.76 3.68 -8.41
CA ARG A 145 -6.91 4.38 -9.70
C ARG A 145 -7.25 3.41 -10.83
N ARG A 146 -6.56 2.27 -10.92
CA ARG A 146 -6.82 1.22 -11.92
C ARG A 146 -8.22 0.63 -11.78
N GLN A 147 -8.66 0.35 -10.55
CA GLN A 147 -10.01 -0.14 -10.26
C GLN A 147 -11.10 0.85 -10.68
N ARG A 148 -10.93 2.14 -10.37
CA ARG A 148 -11.88 3.20 -10.78
C ARG A 148 -11.98 3.27 -12.31
N ARG A 149 -10.85 3.20 -13.03
CA ARG A 149 -10.85 3.20 -14.51
C ARG A 149 -11.55 1.97 -15.08
N ALA A 150 -11.31 0.80 -14.50
CA ALA A 150 -11.95 -0.45 -14.92
C ALA A 150 -13.47 -0.45 -14.67
N ALA A 151 -13.95 0.25 -13.63
CA ALA A 151 -15.37 0.44 -13.39
C ALA A 151 -16.00 1.45 -14.38
N ALA A 152 -15.30 2.55 -14.68
CA ALA A 152 -15.80 3.58 -15.59
C ALA A 152 -15.93 3.12 -17.06
N GLY A 153 -15.09 2.19 -17.51
CA GLY A 153 -15.13 1.66 -18.88
C GLY A 153 -16.20 0.58 -19.15
N LYS A 154 -17.11 0.33 -18.20
CA LYS A 154 -18.18 -0.67 -18.31
C LYS A 154 -19.57 -0.07 -18.59
N HIS A 155 -19.63 1.21 -18.95
CA HIS A 155 -20.83 1.95 -19.34
C HIS A 155 -20.73 2.36 -20.80
#